data_AF-A0A8T4Y6U6-F1
#
_entry.id   AF-A0A8T4Y6U6-F1
#
_cell.length_a   1.000
_cell.length_b   1.000
_cell.length_c   1.000
_cell.angle_alpha   90.00
_cell.angle_beta   90.00
_cell.angle_gamma   90.00
#
_symmetry.space_group_name_H-M   'P 1'
#
loop_
_entity.id
_entity.type
_entity.pdbx_description
1 polymer ?
#
loop_
_entity_poly.entity_id
_entity_poly.type
_entity_poly.pdbx_seq_one_letter_code
_entity_poly.pdbx_strand_id
1 'polypeptide(L)'
;MSNKSDGNDYLFEIAVFLATSARNCIDEPPLYGPFRLLDALSKIADLPKYAPCLKDDPFLQEIKAFADEKKFLVMYGAEEFKKALDEIVEMFAKELKKRYLEKQKETG
;
A
#
# COMPACT_ATOMS: atom_id res chain seq x y z
N MET A 1 -0.34 -21.15 -21.19
CA MET A 1 0.32 -20.99 -19.87
C MET A 1 0.55 -19.51 -19.69
N SER A 2 -0.16 -18.87 -18.76
CA SER A 2 0.01 -17.44 -18.49
C SER A 2 1.44 -17.22 -18.02
N ASN A 3 2.21 -16.43 -18.76
CA ASN A 3 3.55 -16.00 -18.37
C ASN A 3 3.35 -15.12 -17.12
N LYS A 4 3.46 -15.70 -15.92
CA LYS A 4 3.46 -14.91 -14.69
C LYS A 4 4.67 -13.99 -14.79
N SER A 5 4.44 -12.68 -14.77
CA SER A 5 5.50 -11.69 -14.63
C SER A 5 6.33 -12.09 -13.41
N ASP A 6 7.66 -12.12 -13.53
CA ASP A 6 8.50 -12.42 -12.37
C ASP A 6 8.50 -11.22 -11.40
N GLY A 7 9.13 -11.36 -10.23
CA GLY A 7 9.17 -10.28 -9.24
C GLY A 7 9.81 -8.99 -9.73
N ASN A 8 10.73 -9.05 -10.70
CA ASN A 8 11.35 -7.86 -11.29
C ASN A 8 10.37 -7.14 -12.21
N ASP A 9 9.64 -7.89 -13.04
CA ASP A 9 8.60 -7.33 -13.90
C ASP A 9 7.52 -6.63 -13.07
N TYR A 10 7.04 -7.27 -12.00
CA TYR A 10 6.02 -6.66 -11.13
C TYR A 10 6.55 -5.43 -10.37
N LEU A 11 7.82 -5.46 -9.92
CA LEU A 11 8.46 -4.29 -9.35
C LEU A 11 8.59 -3.14 -10.36
N PHE A 12 8.93 -3.45 -11.61
CA PHE A 12 8.98 -2.47 -12.69
C PHE A 12 7.60 -1.88 -12.98
N GLU A 13 6.53 -2.68 -12.95
CA GLU A 13 5.15 -2.20 -13.06
C GLU A 13 4.78 -1.22 -11.94
N ILE A 14 5.18 -1.50 -10.69
CA ILE A 14 5.00 -0.56 -9.56
C ILE A 14 5.76 0.74 -9.82
N ALA A 15 7.01 0.66 -10.32
CA ALA A 15 7.81 1.84 -10.63
C ALA A 15 7.18 2.70 -11.74
N VAL A 16 6.69 2.08 -12.82
CA VAL A 16 5.94 2.76 -13.88
C VAL A 16 4.69 3.41 -13.30
N PHE A 17 3.92 2.68 -12.50
CA PHE A 17 2.72 3.19 -11.86
C PHE A 17 3.01 4.44 -11.02
N LEU A 18 4.06 4.42 -10.20
CA LEU A 18 4.47 5.55 -9.36
C LEU A 18 4.90 6.76 -10.21
N ALA A 19 5.70 6.54 -11.25
CA ALA A 19 6.17 7.61 -12.13
C ALA A 19 5.02 8.30 -12.88
N THR A 20 4.11 7.52 -13.48
CA THR A 20 2.92 8.06 -14.16
C THR A 20 1.98 8.74 -13.18
N SER A 21 1.81 8.15 -11.98
CA SER A 21 1.02 8.72 -10.88
C SER A 21 1.53 10.09 -10.49
N ALA A 22 2.84 10.23 -10.26
CA ALA A 22 3.46 11.49 -9.88
C ALA A 22 3.28 12.57 -10.94
N ARG A 23 3.43 12.24 -12.24
CA ARG A 23 3.19 13.20 -13.32
C ARG A 23 1.73 13.65 -13.33
N ASN A 24 0.78 12.72 -13.22
CA ASN A 24 -0.64 13.02 -13.30
C ASN A 24 -1.13 13.88 -12.13
N CYS A 25 -0.51 13.77 -10.95
CA CYS A 25 -0.83 14.60 -9.79
C CYS A 25 -0.64 16.12 -10.02
N ILE A 26 0.10 16.53 -11.05
CA ILE A 26 0.27 17.96 -11.40
C ILE A 26 -1.04 18.56 -11.95
N ASP A 27 -1.77 17.80 -12.76
CA ASP A 27 -2.92 18.29 -13.51
C ASP A 27 -4.27 17.84 -12.92
N GLU A 28 -4.24 16.89 -11.97
CA GLU A 28 -5.42 16.28 -11.37
C GLU A 28 -5.82 16.91 -10.01
N PRO A 29 -7.06 16.66 -9.53
CA PRO A 29 -7.49 17.13 -8.23
C PRO A 29 -6.54 16.65 -7.11
N PRO A 30 -6.22 17.49 -6.10
CA PRO A 30 -5.19 17.17 -5.10
C PRO A 30 -5.38 15.83 -4.37
N LEU A 31 -6.62 15.38 -4.17
CA LEU A 31 -6.92 14.12 -3.47
C LEU A 31 -6.58 12.87 -4.28
N TYR A 32 -6.34 12.99 -5.59
CA TYR A 32 -5.92 11.86 -6.43
C TYR A 32 -4.49 11.40 -6.13
N GLY A 33 -3.65 12.29 -5.60
CA GLY A 33 -2.32 11.92 -5.11
C GLY A 33 -2.39 10.89 -3.99
N PRO A 34 -3.02 11.20 -2.85
CA PRO A 34 -3.24 10.23 -1.78
C PRO A 34 -3.95 8.95 -2.25
N PHE A 35 -4.93 9.04 -3.14
CA PHE A 35 -5.59 7.87 -3.73
C PHE A 35 -4.60 6.92 -4.42
N ARG A 36 -3.69 7.46 -5.24
CA ARG A 36 -2.66 6.67 -5.91
C ARG A 36 -1.63 6.08 -4.95
N LEU A 37 -1.33 6.77 -3.85
CA LEU A 37 -0.45 6.23 -2.82
C LEU A 37 -1.09 5.00 -2.15
N LEU A 38 -2.41 5.00 -1.92
CA LEU A 38 -3.12 3.82 -1.42
C LEU A 38 -3.13 2.67 -2.44
N ASP A 39 -3.28 2.98 -3.72
CA ASP A 39 -3.21 1.95 -4.77
C ASP A 39 -1.80 1.37 -4.92
N ALA A 40 -0.77 2.21 -4.81
CA ALA A 40 0.63 1.76 -4.76
C ALA A 40 0.89 0.85 -3.54
N LEU A 41 0.34 1.20 -2.38
CA LEU A 41 0.45 0.41 -1.16
C LEU A 41 -0.17 -0.99 -1.34
N SER A 42 -1.37 -1.05 -1.96
CA SER A 42 -2.04 -2.30 -2.34
C SER A 42 -1.16 -3.15 -3.28
N LYS A 43 -0.53 -2.53 -4.28
CA LYS A 43 0.39 -3.22 -5.21
C LYS A 43 1.64 -3.76 -4.51
N ILE A 44 2.24 -2.98 -3.61
CA ILE A 44 3.44 -3.38 -2.85
C ILE A 44 3.12 -4.58 -1.95
N ALA A 45 1.95 -4.60 -1.31
CA ALA A 45 1.52 -5.74 -0.49
C ALA A 45 1.43 -7.06 -1.29
N ASP A 46 1.20 -6.99 -2.61
CA ASP A 46 1.17 -8.15 -3.49
C ASP A 46 2.56 -8.60 -3.99
N LEU A 47 3.63 -7.83 -3.76
CA LEU A 47 4.98 -8.14 -4.24
C LEU A 47 5.49 -9.55 -3.86
N PRO A 48 5.26 -10.08 -2.64
CA PRO A 48 5.66 -11.45 -2.30
C PRO A 48 5.05 -12.55 -3.18
N LYS A 49 3.89 -12.29 -3.82
CA LYS A 49 3.25 -13.23 -4.78
C LYS A 49 4.08 -13.43 -6.05
N TYR A 50 4.96 -12.48 -6.36
CA TYR A 50 5.82 -12.46 -7.55
C TYR A 50 7.31 -12.61 -7.20
N ALA A 51 7.70 -12.31 -5.95
CA ALA A 51 9.06 -12.42 -5.45
C ALA A 51 9.16 -13.43 -4.29
N PRO A 52 9.42 -14.73 -4.57
CA PRO A 52 9.44 -15.80 -3.55
C PRO A 52 10.48 -15.64 -2.43
N CYS A 53 11.45 -14.74 -2.61
CA CYS A 53 12.43 -14.39 -1.58
C CYS A 53 11.83 -13.51 -0.46
N LEU A 54 10.67 -12.90 -0.70
CA LEU A 54 9.92 -12.15 0.29
C LEU A 54 8.87 -13.05 0.94
N LYS A 55 8.64 -12.85 2.23
CA LYS A 55 7.56 -13.51 2.96
C LYS A 55 6.28 -12.67 2.86
N ASP A 56 5.14 -13.34 2.78
CA ASP A 56 3.85 -12.69 2.97
C ASP A 56 3.79 -12.05 4.36
N ASP A 57 3.33 -10.80 4.41
CA ASP A 57 3.13 -10.05 5.65
C ASP A 57 1.62 -9.89 5.89
N PRO A 58 1.05 -10.56 6.91
CA PRO A 58 -0.39 -10.52 7.19
C PRO A 58 -0.92 -9.11 7.42
N PHE A 59 -0.12 -8.24 8.04
CA PHE A 59 -0.50 -6.85 8.27
C PHE A 59 -0.55 -6.08 6.94
N LEU A 60 0.39 -6.31 6.02
CA LEU A 60 0.32 -5.69 4.70
C LEU A 60 -0.88 -6.19 3.87
N GLN A 61 -1.32 -7.44 4.05
CA GLN A 61 -2.56 -7.93 3.42
C GLN A 61 -3.82 -7.28 4.01
N GLU A 62 -3.84 -7.01 5.32
CA GLU A 62 -4.91 -6.24 5.96
C GLU A 62 -4.97 -4.80 5.42
N ILE A 63 -3.81 -4.14 5.36
CA ILE A 63 -3.68 -2.79 4.77
C ILE A 63 -4.13 -2.78 3.31
N LYS A 64 -3.78 -3.81 2.53
CA LYS A 64 -4.25 -3.96 1.16
C LYS A 64 -5.78 -3.99 1.08
N ALA A 65 -6.41 -4.85 1.87
CA ALA A 65 -7.87 -4.99 1.88
C ALA A 65 -8.54 -3.66 2.24
N PHE A 66 -8.03 -2.97 3.26
CA PHE A 66 -8.51 -1.65 3.66
C PHE A 66 -8.33 -0.62 2.54
N ALA A 67 -7.13 -0.53 1.94
CA ALA A 67 -6.83 0.41 0.88
C ALA A 67 -7.73 0.18 -0.35
N ASP A 68 -7.94 -1.07 -0.76
CA ASP A 68 -8.78 -1.41 -1.90
C ASP A 68 -10.26 -1.06 -1.67
N GLU A 69 -10.75 -1.19 -0.44
CA GLU A 69 -12.12 -0.80 -0.07
C GLU A 69 -12.28 0.72 -0.02
N LYS A 70 -11.37 1.42 0.68
CA LYS A 70 -11.53 2.83 1.04
C LYS A 70 -11.05 3.80 -0.03
N LYS A 71 -10.20 3.40 -0.98
CA LYS A 71 -9.64 4.31 -1.99
C LYS A 71 -10.71 5.01 -2.84
N PHE A 72 -11.86 4.37 -3.08
CA PHE A 72 -12.96 4.97 -3.85
C PHE A 72 -13.71 6.08 -3.12
N LEU A 73 -13.51 6.26 -1.80
CA LEU A 73 -14.11 7.37 -1.04
C LEU A 73 -13.68 8.73 -1.57
N VAL A 74 -12.54 8.82 -2.24
CA VAL A 74 -12.08 10.05 -2.93
C VAL A 74 -13.14 10.64 -3.88
N MET A 75 -14.06 9.80 -4.40
CA MET A 75 -15.12 10.20 -5.33
C MET A 75 -16.40 10.68 -4.63
N TYR A 76 -16.62 10.31 -3.36
CA TYR A 76 -17.93 10.44 -2.70
C TYR A 76 -17.89 11.22 -1.38
N GLY A 77 -16.70 11.39 -0.78
CA GLY A 77 -16.57 12.00 0.54
C GLY A 77 -15.13 12.34 0.86
N ALA A 78 -14.74 13.60 0.64
CA ALA A 78 -13.38 14.07 0.91
C ALA A 78 -13.00 13.92 2.40
N GLU A 79 -13.96 14.06 3.31
CA GLU A 79 -13.71 13.96 4.75
C GLU A 79 -13.63 12.50 5.21
N GLU A 80 -14.49 11.64 4.67
CA GLU A 80 -14.43 10.19 4.85
C GLU A 80 -13.11 9.63 4.30
N PHE A 81 -12.64 10.14 3.17
CA PHE A 81 -11.36 9.76 2.60
C PHE A 81 -10.19 10.18 3.49
N LYS A 82 -10.21 11.40 4.05
CA LYS A 82 -9.19 11.81 5.04
C LYS A 82 -9.18 10.92 6.28
N LYS A 83 -10.35 10.60 6.84
CA LYS A 83 -10.45 9.68 7.99
C LYS A 83 -9.86 8.32 7.66
N ALA A 84 -10.12 7.79 6.46
CA ALA A 84 -9.50 6.55 6.02
C ALA A 84 -7.96 6.64 5.93
N LEU A 85 -7.40 7.80 5.51
CA LEU A 85 -5.96 8.02 5.54
C LEU A 85 -5.41 8.06 6.97
N ASP A 86 -6.10 8.73 7.89
CA ASP A 86 -5.73 8.78 9.31
C ASP A 86 -5.74 7.37 9.95
N GLU A 87 -6.77 6.57 9.65
CA GLU A 87 -6.89 5.19 10.11
C GLU A 87 -5.72 4.31 9.62
N ILE A 88 -5.31 4.43 8.36
CA ILE A 88 -4.14 3.70 7.82
C ILE A 88 -2.88 4.08 8.60
N VAL A 89 -2.65 5.37 8.83
CA VAL A 89 -1.47 5.83 9.60
C VAL A 89 -1.50 5.28 11.03
N GLU A 90 -2.66 5.27 11.67
CA GLU A 90 -2.83 4.69 13.01
C GLU A 90 -2.55 3.18 13.04
N MET A 91 -3.02 2.44 12.03
CA MET A 91 -2.74 1.01 11.88
C MET A 91 -1.23 0.74 11.79
N PHE A 92 -0.51 1.50 10.96
CA PHE A 92 0.96 1.40 10.87
C PHE A 92 1.66 1.75 12.18
N ALA A 93 1.22 2.80 12.88
CA ALA A 93 1.79 3.18 14.17
C ALA A 93 1.64 2.06 15.21
N LYS A 94 0.46 1.42 15.27
CA LYS A 94 0.20 0.28 16.16
C LYS A 94 1.08 -0.91 15.82
N GLU A 95 1.16 -1.28 14.54
CA GLU A 95 1.98 -2.40 14.09
C GLU A 95 3.48 -2.15 14.32
N LEU A 96 3.96 -0.92 14.09
CA LEU A 96 5.35 -0.55 14.37
C LEU A 96 5.70 -0.76 15.85
N LYS A 97 4.83 -0.30 16.76
CA LYS A 97 5.00 -0.51 18.20
C LYS A 97 5.01 -2.00 18.56
N LYS A 98 4.09 -2.79 17.98
CA LYS A 98 4.02 -4.24 18.21
C LYS A 98 5.31 -4.95 17.78
N ARG A 99 5.77 -4.72 16.55
CA ARG A 99 7.02 -5.31 16.02
C ARG A 99 8.25 -4.90 16.83
N TYR A 100 8.28 -3.67 17.34
CA TYR A 100 9.34 -3.21 18.22
C TYR A 100 9.37 -4.00 19.54
N LEU A 101 8.21 -4.20 20.18
CA LEU A 101 8.10 -4.95 21.44
C LEU A 101 8.39 -6.44 21.27
N GLU A 102 8.02 -7.05 20.14
CA GLU A 102 8.34 -8.46 19.83
C GLU A 102 9.86 -8.67 19.73
N LYS A 103 10.57 -7.80 19.01
CA LYS A 103 12.04 -7.86 18.90
C LYS A 103 12.74 -7.75 20.26
N GLN A 104 12.23 -6.93 21.17
CA GLN A 104 12.82 -6.80 22.52
C GLN A 104 12.68 -8.07 23.36
N LYS A 105 11.59 -8.84 23.18
CA LYS A 105 11.39 -10.12 23.87
C LYS A 105 12.29 -11.23 23.35
N GLU A 106 12.74 -11.14 22.09
CA GLU A 106 13.65 -12.11 21.47
C GLU A 106 15.12 -11.88 21.86
N THR A 107 15.44 -10.71 22.42
CA THR A 107 16.81 -10.29 22.77
C THR A 107 17.10 -10.23 24.28
N GLY A 108 16.10 -10.51 25.13
CA GLY A 108 16.23 -10.57 26.59
C GLY A 108 15.99 -11.96 27.12
#